data_AF-A0A9D7LET1-F1
#
_entry.id   AF-A0A9D7LET1-F1
#
_cell.length_a   1.000
_cell.length_b   1.000
_cell.length_c   1.000
_cell.angle_alpha   90.00
_cell.angle_beta   90.00
_cell.angle_gamma   90.00
#
_symmetry.space_group_name_H-M   'P 1'
#
loop_
_entity.id
_entity.type
_entity.pdbx_description
1 polymer ?
#
loop_
_entity_poly.entity_id
_entity_poly.type
_entity_poly.pdbx_seq_one_letter_code
_entity_poly.pdbx_strand_id
1 'polypeptide(L)'
;MRQLVCFALALGLTGPALRAADAATARARLDAAVAVLQSPAVGEEDSRRIRADLAALAAESPVTESGIAARYLLGRLRQIEEGIGEPPEFTSLLSEHPQHPLAQLAAVKVILRRLYAEGPETPGARLQAAEQLGRVVTLAALRCDFHQAMGDAYIFHGDRREPALRHLRAAEALGIPSAAARANVLVQIGELARLTGDGAVAGWSYRKFLADFPRDLRQQIVRDRLADSGGSAP
;
A
#
# COMPACT_ATOMS: atom_id res chain seq x y z
N MET A 1 7.70 -1.46 -4.45
CA MET A 1 6.81 -0.81 -5.43
C MET A 1 7.01 -1.25 -6.89
N ARG A 2 8.20 -1.69 -7.32
CA ARG A 2 8.45 -2.24 -8.69
C ARG A 2 7.70 -3.54 -9.02
N GLN A 3 7.35 -4.37 -8.03
CA GLN A 3 6.78 -5.71 -8.27
C GLN A 3 5.26 -5.74 -8.48
N LEU A 4 4.49 -4.74 -8.02
CA LEU A 4 3.03 -4.77 -8.08
C LEU A 4 2.47 -4.35 -9.45
N VAL A 5 3.18 -3.50 -10.20
CA VAL A 5 2.75 -3.06 -11.54
C VAL A 5 2.98 -4.17 -12.58
N CYS A 6 4.01 -5.01 -12.41
CA CYS A 6 4.27 -6.12 -13.33
C CYS A 6 3.29 -7.30 -13.18
N PHE A 7 2.61 -7.45 -12.05
CA PHE A 7 1.78 -8.63 -11.79
C PHE A 7 0.36 -8.54 -12.40
N ALA A 8 -0.16 -7.32 -12.64
CA ALA A 8 -1.52 -7.11 -13.13
C ALA A 8 -1.66 -7.26 -14.67
N LEU A 9 -0.57 -7.19 -15.43
CA LEU A 9 -0.59 -7.12 -16.89
C LEU A 9 -0.45 -8.48 -17.61
N ALA A 10 -0.55 -9.60 -16.88
CA ALA A 10 -0.14 -10.92 -17.35
C ALA A 10 -1.29 -11.91 -17.70
N LEU A 11 -2.54 -11.48 -17.87
CA LEU A 11 -3.67 -12.38 -18.14
C LEU A 11 -4.35 -12.07 -19.49
N GLY A 12 -4.05 -12.87 -20.54
CA GLY A 12 -4.70 -12.85 -21.88
C GLY A 12 -6.07 -13.55 -21.89
N LEU A 13 -6.90 -13.67 -22.95
CA LEU A 13 -6.89 -13.51 -24.43
C LEU A 13 -8.38 -13.28 -24.88
N THR A 14 -8.76 -12.74 -26.05
CA THR A 14 -8.94 -13.47 -27.34
C THR A 14 -9.54 -12.60 -28.49
N GLY A 15 -9.00 -12.77 -29.71
CA GLY A 15 -9.46 -12.33 -31.06
C GLY A 15 -8.26 -11.84 -31.92
N PRO A 16 -7.87 -12.50 -33.04
CA PRO A 16 -6.43 -12.65 -33.28
C PRO A 16 -5.69 -11.49 -33.96
N ALA A 17 -6.34 -10.62 -34.74
CA ALA A 17 -5.63 -9.58 -35.50
C ALA A 17 -6.04 -8.16 -35.13
N LEU A 18 -7.33 -7.81 -35.25
CA LEU A 18 -7.82 -6.50 -34.81
C LEU A 18 -7.79 -6.36 -33.29
N ARG A 19 -8.30 -7.33 -32.52
CA ARG A 19 -8.21 -7.24 -31.05
C ARG A 19 -6.78 -7.37 -30.53
N ALA A 20 -5.88 -8.01 -31.30
CA ALA A 20 -4.46 -8.03 -30.97
C ALA A 20 -3.78 -6.69 -31.25
N ALA A 21 -4.13 -6.02 -32.35
CA ALA A 21 -3.67 -4.66 -32.65
C ALA A 21 -4.20 -3.65 -31.62
N ASP A 22 -5.50 -3.70 -31.31
CA ASP A 22 -6.14 -2.84 -30.30
C ASP A 22 -5.53 -3.11 -28.91
N ALA A 23 -5.30 -4.37 -28.55
CA ALA A 23 -4.63 -4.73 -27.31
C ALA A 23 -3.16 -4.28 -27.28
N ALA A 24 -2.43 -4.37 -28.39
CA ALA A 24 -1.05 -3.88 -28.50
C ALA A 24 -0.99 -2.35 -28.38
N THR A 25 -1.92 -1.64 -29.02
CA THR A 25 -2.05 -0.18 -28.90
C THR A 25 -2.41 0.23 -27.48
N ALA A 26 -3.39 -0.43 -26.86
CA ALA A 26 -3.76 -0.20 -25.46
C ALA A 26 -2.56 -0.46 -24.53
N ARG A 27 -1.84 -1.57 -24.75
CA ARG A 27 -0.63 -1.93 -23.99
C ARG A 27 0.45 -0.85 -24.10
N ALA A 28 0.73 -0.37 -25.31
CA ALA A 28 1.71 0.68 -25.56
C ALA A 28 1.35 1.99 -24.82
N ARG A 29 0.07 2.39 -24.84
CA ARG A 29 -0.42 3.57 -24.08
C ARG A 29 -0.22 3.40 -22.58
N LEU A 30 -0.54 2.23 -22.02
CA LEU A 30 -0.35 1.92 -20.60
C LEU A 30 1.14 1.91 -20.22
N ASP A 31 2.00 1.34 -21.05
CA ASP A 31 3.45 1.30 -20.80
C ASP A 31 4.08 2.69 -20.83
N ALA A 32 3.65 3.55 -21.77
CA ALA A 32 4.07 4.95 -21.81
C ALA A 32 3.67 5.70 -20.52
N ALA A 33 2.46 5.46 -20.00
CA ALA A 33 2.02 6.05 -18.74
C ALA A 33 2.84 5.57 -17.53
N VAL A 34 3.16 4.27 -17.47
CA VAL A 34 4.02 3.71 -16.42
C VAL A 34 5.42 4.32 -16.48
N ALA A 35 5.98 4.52 -17.67
CA ALA A 35 7.28 5.16 -17.85
C ALA A 35 7.28 6.59 -17.29
N VAL A 36 6.22 7.37 -17.54
CA VAL A 36 6.08 8.72 -16.99
C VAL A 36 5.95 8.73 -15.48
N LEU A 37 5.17 7.81 -14.89
CA LEU A 37 5.06 7.70 -13.43
C LEU A 37 6.39 7.35 -12.73
N GLN A 38 7.36 6.80 -13.46
CA GLN A 38 8.68 6.43 -12.93
C GLN A 38 9.74 7.51 -13.17
N SER A 39 9.45 8.51 -14.01
CA SER A 39 10.42 9.54 -14.40
C SER A 39 10.32 10.77 -13.49
N PRO A 40 11.44 11.28 -12.96
CA PRO A 40 11.46 12.47 -12.10
C PRO A 40 11.32 13.80 -12.87
N ALA A 41 11.37 13.79 -14.21
CA ALA A 41 11.40 14.99 -15.04
C ALA A 41 10.58 14.82 -16.33
N VAL A 42 9.25 14.71 -16.19
CA VAL A 42 8.34 14.63 -17.34
C VAL A 42 7.88 16.02 -17.73
N GLY A 43 7.99 16.35 -19.01
CA GLY A 43 7.50 17.62 -19.55
C GLY A 43 5.98 17.73 -19.48
N GLU A 44 5.47 18.95 -19.32
CA GLU A 44 4.03 19.21 -19.18
C GLU A 44 3.22 18.70 -20.39
N GLU A 45 3.78 18.82 -21.60
CA GLU A 45 3.18 18.34 -22.84
C GLU A 45 3.05 16.81 -22.87
N ASP A 46 4.09 16.09 -22.43
CA ASP A 46 4.07 14.63 -22.36
C ASP A 46 3.05 14.13 -21.32
N SER A 47 2.98 14.78 -20.15
CA SER A 47 1.93 14.49 -19.16
C SER A 47 0.53 14.72 -19.75
N ARG A 48 0.30 15.85 -20.43
CA ARG A 48 -1.00 16.18 -21.02
C ARG A 48 -1.42 15.15 -22.07
N ARG A 49 -0.50 14.74 -22.96
CA ARG A 49 -0.73 13.71 -23.98
C ARG A 49 -1.12 12.37 -23.34
N ILE A 50 -0.34 11.92 -22.35
CA ILE A 50 -0.59 10.64 -21.68
C ILE A 50 -1.93 10.64 -20.93
N ARG A 51 -2.30 11.75 -20.27
CA ARG A 51 -3.62 11.86 -19.63
C ARG A 51 -4.76 11.73 -20.64
N ALA A 52 -4.64 12.38 -21.80
CA ALA A 52 -5.62 12.26 -22.86
C ALA A 52 -5.73 10.82 -23.38
N ASP A 53 -4.59 10.15 -23.62
CA ASP A 53 -4.56 8.75 -24.08
C ASP A 53 -5.20 7.78 -23.07
N LEU A 54 -4.93 7.96 -21.78
CA LEU A 54 -5.53 7.15 -20.72
C LEU A 54 -7.02 7.41 -20.56
N ALA A 55 -7.45 8.67 -20.65
CA ALA A 55 -8.85 9.04 -20.57
C ALA A 55 -9.65 8.43 -21.75
N ALA A 56 -9.10 8.49 -22.96
CA ALA A 56 -9.69 7.85 -24.13
C ALA A 56 -9.78 6.33 -23.94
N LEU A 57 -8.68 5.68 -23.53
CA LEU A 57 -8.66 4.23 -23.31
C LEU A 57 -9.65 3.77 -22.21
N ALA A 58 -9.77 4.55 -21.13
CA ALA A 58 -10.73 4.27 -20.06
C ALA A 58 -12.20 4.43 -20.52
N ALA A 59 -12.47 5.35 -21.46
CA ALA A 59 -13.81 5.58 -22.02
C ALA A 59 -14.19 4.57 -23.11
N GLU A 60 -13.24 4.19 -23.96
CA GLU A 60 -13.43 3.22 -25.05
C GLU A 60 -13.71 1.81 -24.53
N SER A 61 -13.15 1.44 -23.37
CA SER A 61 -13.17 0.06 -22.87
C SER A 61 -13.31 -0.04 -21.34
N PRO A 62 -14.36 0.55 -20.73
CA PRO A 62 -14.42 0.87 -19.30
C PRO A 62 -14.37 -0.33 -18.36
N VAL A 63 -14.82 -1.51 -18.81
CA VAL A 63 -14.87 -2.75 -18.01
C VAL A 63 -13.76 -3.75 -18.35
N THR A 64 -12.91 -3.43 -19.34
CA THR A 64 -11.79 -4.28 -19.72
C THR A 64 -10.60 -4.05 -18.80
N GLU A 65 -9.68 -5.02 -18.74
CA GLU A 65 -8.43 -4.87 -17.98
C GLU A 65 -7.68 -3.58 -18.35
N SER A 66 -7.61 -3.27 -19.66
CA SER A 66 -6.92 -2.07 -20.14
C SER A 66 -7.62 -0.77 -19.74
N GLY A 67 -8.96 -0.73 -19.77
CA GLY A 67 -9.69 0.47 -19.34
C GLY A 67 -9.64 0.69 -17.83
N ILE A 68 -9.72 -0.39 -17.05
CA ILE A 68 -9.55 -0.36 -15.59
C ILE A 68 -8.12 0.09 -15.24
N ALA A 69 -7.11 -0.45 -15.92
CA ALA A 69 -5.72 -0.03 -15.76
C ALA A 69 -5.52 1.43 -16.15
N ALA A 70 -6.12 1.87 -17.25
CA ALA A 70 -6.03 3.26 -17.69
C ALA A 70 -6.61 4.23 -16.65
N ARG A 71 -7.79 3.89 -16.09
CA ARG A 71 -8.42 4.67 -15.02
C ARG A 71 -7.56 4.72 -13.76
N TYR A 72 -6.97 3.58 -13.36
CA TYR A 72 -6.05 3.55 -12.21
C TYR A 72 -4.81 4.43 -12.44
N LEU A 73 -4.19 4.35 -13.62
CA LEU A 73 -3.02 5.14 -13.96
C LEU A 73 -3.34 6.64 -14.04
N LEU A 74 -4.53 7.00 -14.56
CA LEU A 74 -5.00 8.38 -14.58
C LEU A 74 -5.14 8.96 -13.16
N GLY A 75 -5.76 8.19 -12.24
CA GLY A 75 -5.82 8.58 -10.83
C GLY A 75 -4.44 8.70 -10.17
N ARG A 76 -3.47 7.86 -10.55
CA ARG A 76 -2.08 7.94 -10.07
C ARG A 76 -1.34 9.18 -10.56
N LEU A 77 -1.52 9.56 -11.83
CA LEU A 77 -0.95 10.80 -12.38
C LEU A 77 -1.50 12.01 -11.64
N ARG A 78 -2.83 12.09 -11.53
CA ARG A 78 -3.52 13.15 -10.81
C ARG A 78 -3.04 13.26 -9.35
N GLN A 79 -2.88 12.13 -8.67
CA GLN A 79 -2.39 12.10 -7.29
C GLN A 79 -0.99 12.73 -7.13
N ILE A 80 -0.11 12.55 -8.11
CA ILE A 80 1.25 13.10 -8.11
C ILE A 80 1.24 14.58 -8.45
N GLU A 81 0.46 14.98 -9.46
CA GLU A 81 0.44 16.35 -10.00
C GLU A 81 -0.32 17.32 -9.08
N GLU A 82 -1.53 16.94 -8.66
CA GLU A 82 -2.45 17.87 -8.00
C GLU A 82 -2.23 17.90 -6.49
N GLY A 83 -1.54 16.90 -5.91
CA GLY A 83 -1.01 16.91 -4.54
C GLY A 83 -2.04 16.86 -3.42
N ILE A 84 -3.20 17.51 -3.56
CA ILE A 84 -4.27 17.67 -2.57
C ILE A 84 -5.60 17.14 -3.16
N GLY A 85 -6.32 16.29 -2.42
CA GLY A 85 -7.62 15.72 -2.83
C GLY A 85 -7.59 14.27 -3.34
N GLU A 86 -8.68 13.54 -3.18
CA GLU A 86 -8.81 12.15 -3.65
C GLU A 86 -9.09 12.12 -5.17
N PRO A 87 -8.29 11.42 -5.97
CA PRO A 87 -8.57 11.29 -7.40
C PRO A 87 -9.94 10.63 -7.63
N PRO A 88 -10.88 11.26 -8.36
CA PRO A 88 -12.20 10.68 -8.63
C PRO A 88 -12.12 9.34 -9.36
N GLU A 89 -11.04 9.12 -10.11
CA GLU A 89 -10.76 7.86 -10.79
C GLU A 89 -10.64 6.68 -9.79
N PHE A 90 -10.08 6.91 -8.60
CA PHE A 90 -10.01 5.88 -7.56
C PHE A 90 -11.37 5.59 -6.96
N THR A 91 -12.16 6.63 -6.68
CA THR A 91 -13.53 6.46 -6.15
C THR A 91 -14.40 5.66 -7.13
N SER A 92 -14.35 5.98 -8.43
CA SER A 92 -15.05 5.23 -9.48
C SER A 92 -14.60 3.77 -9.56
N LEU A 93 -13.29 3.49 -9.50
CA LEU A 93 -12.78 2.11 -9.48
C LEU A 93 -13.30 1.32 -8.28
N LEU A 94 -13.34 1.94 -7.10
CA LEU A 94 -13.82 1.30 -5.88
C LEU A 94 -15.32 1.01 -5.93
N SER A 95 -16.12 1.89 -6.54
CA SER A 95 -17.56 1.68 -6.68
C SER A 95 -17.92 0.64 -7.75
N GLU A 96 -17.24 0.69 -8.90
CA GLU A 96 -17.62 -0.11 -10.08
C GLU A 96 -16.94 -1.48 -10.09
N HIS A 97 -15.72 -1.58 -9.54
CA HIS A 97 -14.89 -2.78 -9.62
C HIS A 97 -14.22 -3.13 -8.27
N PRO A 98 -14.95 -3.17 -7.13
CA PRO A 98 -14.35 -3.28 -5.78
C PRO A 98 -13.44 -4.49 -5.58
N GLN A 99 -13.70 -5.59 -6.29
CA GLN A 99 -12.91 -6.82 -6.18
C GLN A 99 -11.67 -6.82 -7.08
N HIS A 100 -11.57 -5.90 -8.04
CA HIS A 100 -10.46 -5.86 -8.99
C HIS A 100 -9.15 -5.50 -8.30
N PRO A 101 -8.01 -6.16 -8.63
CA PRO A 101 -6.72 -5.87 -8.00
C PRO A 101 -6.32 -4.40 -8.00
N LEU A 102 -6.53 -3.70 -9.13
CA LEU A 102 -6.23 -2.27 -9.25
C LEU A 102 -7.19 -1.37 -8.46
N ALA A 103 -8.44 -1.77 -8.25
CA ALA A 103 -9.35 -1.05 -7.36
C ALA A 103 -8.93 -1.22 -5.89
N GLN A 104 -8.57 -2.44 -5.47
CA GLN A 104 -8.04 -2.66 -4.12
C GLN A 104 -6.72 -1.91 -3.90
N LEU A 105 -5.86 -1.83 -4.91
CA LEU A 105 -4.65 -1.02 -4.85
C LEU A 105 -4.98 0.48 -4.75
N ALA A 106 -5.98 0.95 -5.49
CA ALA A 106 -6.50 2.32 -5.33
C ALA A 106 -7.00 2.57 -3.90
N ALA A 107 -7.70 1.59 -3.28
CA ALA A 107 -8.12 1.68 -1.87
C ALA A 107 -6.94 1.97 -0.94
N VAL A 108 -5.84 1.22 -1.08
CA VAL A 108 -4.62 1.44 -0.28
C VAL A 108 -4.03 2.83 -0.51
N LYS A 109 -4.06 3.35 -1.74
CA LYS A 109 -3.59 4.72 -2.04
C LYS A 109 -4.47 5.80 -1.43
N VAL A 110 -5.79 5.59 -1.45
CA VAL A 110 -6.76 6.48 -0.80
C VAL A 110 -6.56 6.46 0.72
N ILE A 111 -6.44 5.27 1.32
CA ILE A 111 -6.20 5.09 2.76
C ILE A 111 -4.94 5.86 3.18
N LEU A 112 -3.80 5.60 2.55
CA LEU A 112 -2.54 6.27 2.88
C LEU A 112 -2.66 7.79 2.84
N ARG A 113 -3.36 8.33 1.83
CA ARG A 113 -3.58 9.77 1.71
C ARG A 113 -4.45 10.32 2.84
N ARG A 114 -5.59 9.66 3.12
CA ARG A 114 -6.52 10.10 4.17
C ARG A 114 -5.90 10.03 5.57
N LEU A 115 -5.03 9.04 5.82
CA LEU A 115 -4.36 8.91 7.11
C LEU A 115 -3.50 10.14 7.44
N TYR A 116 -2.85 10.76 6.45
CA TYR A 116 -1.91 11.87 6.67
C TYR A 116 -2.35 13.21 6.07
N ALA A 117 -3.55 13.28 5.49
CA ALA A 117 -4.08 14.51 4.92
C ALA A 117 -4.23 15.60 6.00
N GLU A 118 -3.94 16.85 5.65
CA GLU A 118 -4.33 17.98 6.50
C GLU A 118 -5.82 18.28 6.29
N GLY A 119 -6.54 18.65 7.34
CA GLY A 119 -7.97 18.90 7.25
C GLY A 119 -8.68 18.90 8.60
N PRO A 120 -9.98 19.24 8.61
CA PRO A 120 -10.76 19.40 9.83
C PRO A 120 -11.07 18.08 10.54
N GLU A 121 -10.91 16.94 9.86
CA GLU A 121 -11.15 15.62 10.46
C GLU A 121 -10.15 15.30 11.56
N THR A 122 -10.65 14.76 12.67
CA THR A 122 -9.79 14.29 13.76
C THR A 122 -9.00 13.04 13.36
N PRO A 123 -7.82 12.79 13.95
CA PRO A 123 -7.06 11.57 13.69
C PRO A 123 -7.84 10.28 13.91
N GLY A 124 -8.69 10.25 14.95
CA GLY A 124 -9.56 9.10 15.23
C GLY A 124 -10.56 8.81 14.12
N ALA A 125 -11.18 9.85 13.55
CA ALA A 125 -12.10 9.71 12.43
C ALA A 125 -11.39 9.19 11.17
N ARG A 126 -10.18 9.69 10.88
CA ARG A 126 -9.37 9.23 9.75
C ARG A 126 -8.99 7.76 9.86
N LEU A 127 -8.54 7.33 11.04
CA LEU A 127 -8.22 5.94 11.33
C LEU A 127 -9.46 5.04 11.16
N GLN A 128 -10.62 5.47 11.65
CA GLN A 128 -11.86 4.71 11.50
C GLN A 128 -12.31 4.60 10.04
N ALA A 129 -12.23 5.69 9.28
CA ALA A 129 -12.55 5.69 7.85
C ALA A 129 -11.59 4.78 7.07
N ALA A 130 -10.30 4.79 7.42
CA ALA A 130 -9.30 3.90 6.83
C ALA A 130 -9.57 2.43 7.14
N GLU A 131 -9.95 2.09 8.39
CA GLU A 131 -10.36 0.72 8.76
C GLU A 131 -11.57 0.24 7.98
N GLN A 132 -12.57 1.11 7.76
CA GLN A 132 -13.75 0.78 6.98
C GLN A 132 -13.39 0.52 5.52
N LEU A 133 -12.62 1.41 4.89
CA LEU A 133 -12.18 1.24 3.52
C LEU A 133 -11.25 0.03 3.36
N GLY A 134 -10.41 -0.27 4.36
CA GLY A 134 -9.54 -1.44 4.38
C GLY A 134 -10.26 -2.78 4.21
N ARG A 135 -11.57 -2.85 4.51
CA ARG A 135 -12.38 -4.06 4.34
C ARG A 135 -12.51 -4.52 2.88
N VAL A 136 -12.33 -3.61 1.91
CA VAL A 136 -12.34 -4.00 0.49
C VAL A 136 -11.01 -4.65 0.06
N VAL A 137 -9.95 -4.48 0.85
CA VAL A 137 -8.62 -5.01 0.55
C VAL A 137 -8.55 -6.47 1.00
N THR A 138 -8.61 -7.38 0.03
CA THR A 138 -8.63 -8.83 0.24
C THR A 138 -7.36 -9.51 -0.25
N LEU A 139 -6.67 -8.94 -1.25
CA LEU A 139 -5.41 -9.49 -1.77
C LEU A 139 -4.31 -9.46 -0.69
N ALA A 140 -3.68 -10.61 -0.44
CA ALA A 140 -2.73 -10.79 0.66
C ALA A 140 -1.59 -9.75 0.66
N ALA A 141 -0.98 -9.47 -0.50
CA ALA A 141 0.08 -8.47 -0.63
C ALA A 141 -0.42 -7.06 -0.27
N LEU A 142 -1.61 -6.68 -0.71
CA LEU A 142 -2.20 -5.38 -0.41
C LEU A 142 -2.68 -5.28 1.04
N ARG A 143 -3.14 -6.39 1.62
CA ARG A 143 -3.46 -6.48 3.05
C ARG A 143 -2.24 -6.28 3.92
N CYS A 144 -1.10 -6.84 3.52
CA CYS A 144 0.17 -6.61 4.22
C CYS A 144 0.51 -5.11 4.22
N ASP A 145 0.47 -4.46 3.05
CA ASP A 145 0.72 -3.02 2.92
C ASP A 145 -0.29 -2.18 3.75
N PHE A 146 -1.58 -2.54 3.69
CA PHE A 146 -2.63 -1.91 4.49
C PHE A 146 -2.35 -2.03 6.01
N HIS A 147 -2.01 -3.21 6.49
CA HIS A 147 -1.74 -3.43 7.90
C HIS A 147 -0.47 -2.69 8.36
N GLN A 148 0.58 -2.60 7.53
CA GLN A 148 1.74 -1.76 7.86
C GLN A 148 1.35 -0.29 7.97
N ALA A 149 0.64 0.24 6.96
CA ALA A 149 0.18 1.62 6.94
C ALA A 149 -0.69 1.99 8.15
N MET A 150 -1.62 1.10 8.52
CA MET A 150 -2.46 1.31 9.70
C MET A 150 -1.66 1.26 11.01
N GLY A 151 -0.73 0.31 11.12
CA GLY A 151 0.15 0.21 12.29
C GLY A 151 0.95 1.51 12.51
N ASP A 152 1.60 1.99 11.45
CA ASP A 152 2.35 3.24 11.48
C ASP A 152 1.45 4.45 11.77
N ALA A 153 0.25 4.51 11.18
CA ALA A 153 -0.67 5.62 11.41
C ALA A 153 -1.23 5.63 12.85
N TYR A 154 -1.50 4.47 13.45
CA TYR A 154 -1.92 4.41 14.85
C TYR A 154 -0.82 4.92 15.80
N ILE A 155 0.45 4.63 15.51
CA ILE A 155 1.60 5.15 16.26
C ILE A 155 1.74 6.66 16.04
N PHE A 156 1.64 7.11 14.78
CA PHE A 156 1.84 8.52 14.41
C PHE A 156 0.80 9.44 15.06
N HIS A 157 -0.48 9.02 15.11
CA HIS A 157 -1.59 9.83 15.58
C HIS A 157 -1.83 9.76 17.10
N GLY A 158 -0.98 9.08 17.86
CA GLY A 158 -1.01 9.07 19.33
C GLY A 158 -0.75 7.71 19.95
N ASP A 159 -1.09 7.58 21.23
CA ASP A 159 -0.72 6.42 22.06
C ASP A 159 -1.67 5.21 21.89
N ARG A 160 -2.10 4.91 20.67
CA ARG A 160 -3.01 3.78 20.36
C ARG A 160 -2.22 2.50 20.13
N ARG A 161 -1.55 2.04 21.19
CA ARG A 161 -0.58 0.94 21.13
C ARG A 161 -1.19 -0.40 20.74
N GLU A 162 -2.34 -0.76 21.30
CA GLU A 162 -2.98 -2.06 21.07
C GLU A 162 -3.50 -2.20 19.63
N PRO A 163 -4.21 -1.20 19.05
CA PRO A 163 -4.54 -1.23 17.63
C PRO A 163 -3.30 -1.30 16.73
N ALA A 164 -2.26 -0.50 17.01
CA ALA A 164 -1.02 -0.55 16.24
C ALA A 164 -0.39 -1.96 16.26
N LEU A 165 -0.24 -2.55 17.45
CA LEU A 165 0.31 -3.89 17.64
C LEU A 165 -0.48 -4.95 16.85
N ARG A 166 -1.81 -4.89 16.90
CA ARG A 166 -2.69 -5.80 16.17
C ARG A 166 -2.47 -5.72 14.65
N HIS A 167 -2.35 -4.50 14.10
CA HIS A 167 -2.07 -4.34 12.66
C HIS A 167 -0.68 -4.83 12.30
N LEU A 168 0.35 -4.45 13.05
CA LEU A 168 1.73 -4.86 12.75
C LEU A 168 1.92 -6.39 12.83
N ARG A 169 1.28 -7.07 13.79
CA ARG A 169 1.26 -8.54 13.84
C ARG A 169 0.57 -9.16 12.64
N ALA A 170 -0.55 -8.58 12.19
CA ALA A 170 -1.23 -9.04 10.98
C ALA A 170 -0.37 -8.85 9.72
N ALA A 171 0.38 -7.76 9.62
CA ALA A 171 1.34 -7.55 8.54
C ALA A 171 2.49 -8.57 8.57
N GLU A 172 3.06 -8.83 9.75
CA GLU A 172 4.12 -9.84 9.91
C GLU A 172 3.65 -11.23 9.45
N ALA A 173 2.45 -11.63 9.88
CA ALA A 173 1.87 -12.93 9.55
C ALA A 173 1.61 -13.13 8.05
N LEU A 174 1.33 -12.04 7.32
CA LEU A 174 1.14 -12.06 5.86
C LEU A 174 2.46 -12.12 5.08
N GLY A 175 3.61 -11.96 5.76
CA GLY A 175 4.94 -12.01 5.14
C GLY A 175 5.33 -10.68 4.51
N ILE A 176 6.05 -9.85 5.25
CA ILE A 176 6.58 -8.57 4.78
C ILE A 176 7.73 -8.81 3.79
N PRO A 177 7.63 -8.42 2.51
CA PRO A 177 8.63 -8.77 1.50
C PRO A 177 9.96 -8.04 1.66
N SER A 178 9.94 -6.80 2.14
CA SER A 178 11.16 -6.00 2.34
C SER A 178 11.82 -6.38 3.65
N ALA A 179 13.05 -6.90 3.58
CA ALA A 179 13.85 -7.25 4.75
C ALA A 179 14.00 -6.08 5.73
N ALA A 180 14.28 -4.87 5.22
CA ALA A 180 14.41 -3.67 6.04
C ALA A 180 13.08 -3.28 6.71
N ALA A 181 11.96 -3.35 5.98
CA ALA A 181 10.65 -3.06 6.55
C ALA A 181 10.28 -4.09 7.62
N ARG A 182 10.53 -5.38 7.36
CA ARG A 182 10.28 -6.48 8.29
C ARG A 182 11.10 -6.33 9.57
N ALA A 183 12.38 -5.97 9.45
CA ALA A 183 13.23 -5.68 10.59
C ALA A 183 12.64 -4.54 11.45
N ASN A 184 12.16 -3.47 10.82
CA ASN A 184 11.50 -2.36 11.52
C ASN A 184 10.22 -2.81 12.24
N VAL A 185 9.34 -3.54 11.54
CA VAL A 185 8.07 -4.02 12.10
C VAL A 185 8.29 -4.95 13.29
N LEU A 186 9.28 -5.85 13.26
CA LEU A 186 9.57 -6.72 14.42
C LEU A 186 10.02 -5.92 15.65
N VAL A 187 10.84 -4.88 15.47
CA VAL A 187 11.22 -4.00 16.60
C VAL A 187 10.01 -3.24 17.12
N GLN A 188 9.16 -2.68 16.24
CA GLN A 188 7.93 -1.99 16.64
C GLN A 188 6.95 -2.91 17.38
N ILE A 189 6.73 -4.14 16.90
CA ILE A 189 5.91 -5.15 17.59
C ILE A 189 6.47 -5.40 18.99
N GLY A 190 7.79 -5.58 19.11
CA GLY A 190 8.44 -5.84 20.38
C GLY A 190 8.24 -4.72 21.39
N GLU A 191 8.46 -3.47 20.96
CA GLU A 191 8.31 -2.30 21.84
C GLU A 191 6.85 -2.05 22.21
N LEU A 192 5.91 -2.15 21.26
CA LEU A 192 4.49 -1.99 21.56
C LEU A 192 3.97 -3.08 22.50
N ALA A 193 4.38 -4.34 22.29
CA ALA A 193 4.02 -5.44 23.18
C ALA A 193 4.58 -5.23 24.59
N ARG A 194 5.84 -4.80 24.71
CA ARG A 194 6.44 -4.46 26.01
C ARG A 194 5.69 -3.34 26.71
N LEU A 195 5.34 -2.28 25.98
CA LEU A 195 4.61 -1.11 26.50
C LEU A 195 3.14 -1.39 26.86
N THR A 196 2.58 -2.50 26.38
CA THR A 196 1.20 -2.95 26.67
C THR A 196 1.16 -4.14 27.62
N GLY A 197 2.32 -4.59 28.13
CA GLY A 197 2.43 -5.68 29.10
C GLY A 197 2.42 -7.10 28.49
N ASP A 198 2.44 -7.25 27.16
CA ASP A 198 2.52 -8.55 26.48
C ASP A 198 3.98 -8.99 26.32
N GLY A 199 4.60 -9.40 27.42
CA GLY A 199 6.01 -9.84 27.47
C GLY A 199 6.30 -11.04 26.57
N ALA A 200 5.31 -11.93 26.35
CA ALA A 200 5.45 -13.09 25.48
C ALA A 200 5.62 -12.67 24.02
N VAL A 201 4.77 -11.76 23.51
CA VAL A 201 4.89 -11.22 22.16
C VAL A 201 6.15 -10.37 22.02
N ALA A 202 6.49 -9.57 23.04
CA ALA A 202 7.72 -8.79 23.03
C ALA A 202 8.96 -9.68 22.86
N GLY A 203 9.09 -10.69 23.72
CA GLY A 203 10.22 -11.62 23.70
C GLY A 203 10.28 -12.49 22.45
N TRP A 204 9.13 -12.88 21.88
CA TRP A 204 9.10 -13.54 20.57
C TRP A 204 9.65 -12.62 19.47
N SER A 205 9.17 -11.38 19.41
CA SER A 205 9.51 -10.45 18.33
C SER A 205 10.99 -10.07 18.36
N TYR A 206 11.53 -9.78 19.54
CA TYR A 206 12.95 -9.48 19.71
C TYR A 206 13.84 -10.67 19.35
N ARG A 207 13.51 -11.89 19.82
CA ARG A 207 14.28 -13.09 19.44
C ARG A 207 14.26 -13.32 17.93
N LYS A 208 13.09 -13.15 17.31
CA LYS A 208 12.95 -13.28 15.86
C LYS A 208 13.76 -12.24 15.11
N PHE A 209 13.75 -10.99 15.56
CA PHE A 209 14.60 -9.94 14.99
C PHE A 209 16.10 -10.29 15.10
N LEU A 210 16.55 -10.73 16.28
CA LEU A 210 17.95 -11.04 16.52
C LEU A 210 18.44 -12.19 15.63
N ALA A 211 17.59 -13.20 15.40
CA ALA A 211 17.87 -14.34 14.53
C ALA A 211 17.86 -13.97 13.03
N ASP A 212 16.85 -13.23 12.58
CA ASP A 212 16.64 -12.95 11.16
C ASP A 212 17.57 -11.81 10.65
N PHE A 213 18.03 -10.92 11.53
CA PHE A 213 18.78 -9.71 11.16
C PHE A 213 20.10 -9.53 11.95
N PRO A 214 21.04 -10.50 11.93
CA PRO A 214 22.22 -10.52 12.79
C PRO A 214 23.19 -9.34 12.60
N ARG A 215 23.08 -8.60 11.49
CA ARG A 215 23.94 -7.45 11.14
C ARG A 215 23.25 -6.10 11.30
N ASP A 216 22.00 -6.06 11.77
CA ASP A 216 21.29 -4.79 12.01
C ASP A 216 21.92 -4.04 13.20
N LEU A 217 22.08 -2.73 13.08
CA LEU A 217 22.74 -1.89 14.09
C LEU A 217 22.00 -1.86 15.43
N ARG A 218 20.70 -2.20 15.43
CA ARG A 218 19.85 -2.21 16.64
C ARG A 218 20.00 -3.46 17.49
N GLN A 219 20.85 -4.42 17.10
CA GLN A 219 21.05 -5.69 17.81
C GLN A 219 21.29 -5.51 19.32
N GLN A 220 22.16 -4.57 19.72
CA GLN A 220 22.45 -4.38 21.14
C GLN A 220 21.23 -3.87 21.91
N ILE A 221 20.56 -2.84 21.40
CA ILE A 221 19.34 -2.29 22.02
C ILE A 221 18.27 -3.37 22.16
N VAL A 222 18.08 -4.20 21.13
CA VAL A 222 17.09 -5.29 21.17
C VAL A 222 17.46 -6.36 22.19
N ARG A 223 18.75 -6.68 22.39
CA ARG A 223 19.19 -7.60 23.45
C ARG A 223 18.91 -7.05 24.84
N ASP A 224 19.21 -5.78 25.06
CA ASP A 224 18.97 -5.11 26.34
C ASP A 224 17.46 -5.12 26.66
N ARG A 225 16.63 -4.78 25.67
CA ARG A 225 15.16 -4.83 25.78
C ARG A 225 14.60 -6.24 26.03
N LEU A 226 15.20 -7.25 25.41
CA LEU A 226 14.81 -8.64 25.63
C LEU A 226 15.12 -9.08 27.07
N ALA A 227 16.28 -8.70 27.60
CA ALA A 227 16.64 -8.99 28.99
C ALA A 227 15.67 -8.32 29.98
N ASP A 228 15.34 -7.04 29.75
CA ASP A 228 14.36 -6.30 30.56
C ASP A 228 12.97 -6.96 30.53
N SER A 229 12.52 -7.41 29.35
CA SER A 229 11.21 -8.04 29.18
C SER A 229 11.08 -9.42 29.84
N GLY A 230 12.20 -10.06 30.20
CA GLY A 230 12.23 -11.31 30.97
C GLY A 230 12.24 -11.11 32.49
N GLY A 231 12.45 -9.88 32.97
CA GLY A 231 12.52 -9.52 34.39
C GLY A 231 11.21 -9.02 35.00
N SER A 232 10.15 -8.87 34.21
CA SER A 232 8.81 -8.47 34.69
C SER A 232 7.81 -9.62 34.53
N ALA A 233 7.87 -10.58 35.45
CA ALA A 233 6.73 -11.42 35.82
C ALA A 233 6.10 -10.82 37.10
N PRO A 234 4.77 -10.91 37.28
CA PRO A 234 3.95 -9.99 38.07
C PRO A 234 4.36 -9.81 39.54
#